data_AF-A0A0G0JXR8-F1
#
_entry.id   AF-A0A0G0JXR8-F1
#
_cell.length_a   1.000
_cell.length_b   1.000
_cell.length_c   1.000
_cell.angle_alpha   90.00
_cell.angle_beta   90.00
_cell.angle_gamma   90.00
#
_symmetry.space_group_name_H-M   'P 1'
#
loop_
_entity.id
_entity.type
_entity.pdbx_description
1 polymer ?
#
loop_
_entity_poly.entity_id
_entity_poly.type
_entity_poly.pdbx_seq_one_letter_code
_entity_poly.pdbx_strand_id
1 'polypeptide(L)'
;MNQKESQNTSSVAWFKLANLIENREKEKALSVFRLLTHSLRDRAYALQLEGDILWSLDESVRAQEKYTNSAFLYLKDKRWVHAVSIYENLLSNNPEDHSALAASILCYGQLGWENKFKEKLDQTCELISKKASDPHQLSAAIKQLSDTAKELEKEDFKAILHTKIQALLASVPKFSAEKVEHGFKNHEN
;
A
#
# COMPACT_ATOMS: atom_id res chain seq x y z
N MET A 1 5.81 38.70 11.11
CA MET A 1 4.58 37.96 11.45
C MET A 1 4.90 36.95 12.54
N ASN A 2 4.24 37.08 13.68
CA ASN A 2 4.49 36.28 14.88
C ASN A 2 4.06 34.83 14.66
N GLN A 3 4.97 33.86 14.89
CA GLN A 3 4.65 32.43 14.81
C GLN A 3 3.45 32.02 15.69
N LYS A 4 3.22 32.74 16.82
CA LYS A 4 2.07 32.52 17.71
C LYS A 4 0.71 32.83 17.06
N GLU A 5 0.60 33.83 16.19
CA GLU A 5 -0.67 34.17 15.53
C GLU A 5 -1.05 33.13 14.47
N SER A 6 -0.05 32.65 13.70
CA SER A 6 -0.26 31.62 12.68
C SER A 6 -0.62 30.25 13.28
N GLN A 7 -0.16 29.93 14.49
CA GLN A 7 -0.50 28.69 15.17
C GLN A 7 -1.95 28.72 15.68
N ASN A 8 -2.40 29.86 16.21
CA ASN A 8 -3.77 30.03 16.69
C ASN A 8 -4.81 30.00 15.57
N THR A 9 -4.49 30.51 14.38
CA THR A 9 -5.42 30.44 13.25
C THR A 9 -5.51 29.05 12.65
N SER A 10 -4.40 28.30 12.64
CA SER A 10 -4.39 26.91 12.19
C SER A 10 -5.22 26.00 13.10
N SER A 11 -5.09 26.14 14.42
CA SER A 11 -5.87 25.33 15.37
C SER A 11 -7.38 25.56 15.21
N VAL A 12 -7.81 26.81 15.03
CA VAL A 12 -9.23 27.15 14.76
C VAL A 12 -9.74 26.51 13.48
N ALA A 13 -8.94 26.47 12.42
CA ALA A 13 -9.33 25.86 11.16
C ALA A 13 -9.48 24.33 11.25
N TRP A 14 -8.63 23.65 12.05
CA TRP A 14 -8.79 22.22 12.34
C TRP A 14 -10.04 21.93 13.17
N PHE A 15 -10.36 22.74 14.19
CA PHE A 15 -11.62 22.62 14.94
C PHE A 15 -12.84 22.81 14.03
N LYS A 16 -12.79 23.80 13.13
CA LYS A 16 -13.86 24.02 12.15
C LYS A 16 -14.03 22.80 11.24
N LEU A 17 -12.92 22.22 10.76
CA LEU A 17 -12.97 21.01 9.94
C LEU A 17 -13.62 19.84 10.70
N ALA A 18 -13.25 19.61 11.97
CA ALA A 18 -13.85 18.58 12.80
C ALA A 18 -15.38 18.75 12.94
N ASN A 19 -15.85 19.97 13.23
CA ASN A 19 -17.28 20.26 13.32
C ASN A 19 -18.01 20.01 11.98
N LEU A 20 -17.38 20.31 10.85
CA LEU A 20 -17.96 20.05 9.52
C LEU A 20 -18.08 18.55 9.24
N ILE A 21 -17.10 17.76 9.68
CA ILE A 21 -17.12 16.29 9.59
C ILE A 21 -18.24 15.72 10.46
N GLU A 22 -18.35 16.18 11.72
CA GLU A 22 -19.40 15.75 12.65
C GLU A 22 -20.81 16.03 12.10
N ASN A 23 -21.00 17.19 11.48
CA ASN A 23 -22.25 17.58 10.83
C ASN A 23 -22.45 16.98 9.42
N ARG A 24 -21.53 16.11 8.96
CA ARG A 24 -21.55 15.48 7.62
C ARG A 24 -21.59 16.48 6.45
N GLU A 25 -21.05 17.69 6.64
CA GLU A 25 -21.01 18.74 5.63
C GLU A 25 -19.82 18.57 4.65
N LYS A 26 -19.87 17.51 3.84
CA LYS A 26 -18.76 17.04 2.97
C LYS A 26 -18.08 18.12 2.13
N GLU A 27 -18.82 18.85 1.29
CA GLU A 27 -18.21 19.81 0.37
C GLU A 27 -17.51 20.97 1.10
N LYS A 28 -18.08 21.41 2.23
CA LYS A 28 -17.47 22.43 3.07
C LYS A 28 -16.23 21.88 3.79
N ALA A 29 -16.30 20.66 4.32
CA ALA A 29 -15.16 20.00 4.95
C ALA A 29 -13.98 19.87 3.98
N LEU A 30 -14.22 19.37 2.77
CA LEU A 30 -13.20 19.25 1.72
C LEU A 30 -12.66 20.61 1.27
N SER A 31 -13.51 21.64 1.19
CA SER A 31 -13.08 23.00 0.87
C SER A 31 -12.14 23.57 1.93
N VAL A 32 -12.49 23.44 3.22
CA VAL A 32 -11.63 23.87 4.34
C VAL A 32 -10.33 23.06 4.37
N PHE A 33 -10.40 21.76 4.14
CA PHE A 33 -9.22 20.90 4.08
C PHE A 33 -8.25 21.34 2.97
N ARG A 34 -8.74 21.66 1.76
CA ARG A 34 -7.89 22.17 0.66
C ARG A 34 -7.15 23.45 1.02
N LEU A 35 -7.74 24.31 1.86
CA LEU A 35 -7.04 25.50 2.35
C LEU A 35 -5.96 25.13 3.36
N LEU A 36 -6.24 24.15 4.23
CA LEU A 36 -5.28 23.63 5.21
C LEU A 36 -4.11 22.89 4.56
N THR A 37 -4.31 22.17 3.45
CA THR A 37 -3.24 21.41 2.79
C THR A 37 -2.10 22.28 2.31
N HIS A 38 -2.32 23.56 2.01
CA HIS A 38 -1.23 24.50 1.69
C HIS A 38 -0.22 24.68 2.84
N SER A 39 -0.62 24.41 4.09
CA SER A 39 0.28 24.41 5.25
C SER A 39 1.00 23.07 5.45
N LEU A 40 0.54 21.99 4.79
CA LEU A 40 1.14 20.66 4.87
C LEU A 40 2.24 20.54 3.82
N ARG A 41 3.49 20.38 4.27
CA ARG A 41 4.64 20.18 3.37
C ARG A 41 4.72 18.76 2.81
N ASP A 42 4.15 17.80 3.54
CA ASP A 42 4.19 16.39 3.18
C ASP A 42 2.93 15.99 2.41
N ARG A 43 3.11 15.73 1.12
CA ARG A 43 2.01 15.34 0.23
C ARG A 43 1.42 13.97 0.57
N ALA A 44 2.24 13.01 1.02
CA ALA A 44 1.73 11.69 1.40
C ALA A 44 0.83 11.81 2.62
N TYR A 45 1.27 12.59 3.62
CA TYR A 45 0.47 12.87 4.81
C TYR A 45 -0.81 13.64 4.48
N ALA A 46 -0.76 14.63 3.60
CA ALA A 46 -1.96 15.33 3.14
C ALA A 46 -2.96 14.38 2.46
N LEU A 47 -2.50 13.44 1.63
CA LEU A 47 -3.38 12.43 1.02
C LEU A 47 -3.96 11.46 2.05
N GLN A 48 -3.18 11.07 3.05
CA GLN A 48 -3.67 10.23 4.16
C GLN A 48 -4.82 10.93 4.90
N LEU A 49 -4.62 12.19 5.29
CA LEU A 49 -5.66 12.98 5.96
C LEU A 49 -6.91 13.19 5.07
N GLU A 50 -6.73 13.38 3.77
CA GLU A 50 -7.86 13.44 2.84
C GLU A 50 -8.63 12.12 2.84
N GLY A 51 -7.92 10.98 2.88
CA GLY A 51 -8.48 9.65 3.05
C GLY A 51 -9.27 9.50 4.35
N ASP A 52 -8.70 9.93 5.48
CA ASP A 52 -9.35 9.89 6.80
C ASP A 52 -10.66 10.70 6.81
N ILE A 53 -10.63 11.91 6.23
CA ILE A 53 -11.81 12.78 6.10
C ILE A 53 -12.88 12.10 5.23
N LEU A 54 -12.52 11.60 4.05
CA LEU A 54 -13.46 10.92 3.17
C LEU A 54 -14.06 9.67 3.83
N TRP A 55 -13.24 8.90 4.54
CA TRP A 55 -13.69 7.73 5.28
C TRP A 55 -14.72 8.12 6.36
N SER A 56 -14.44 9.17 7.13
CA SER A 56 -15.35 9.70 8.15
C SER A 56 -16.65 10.28 7.59
N LEU A 57 -16.72 10.51 6.28
CA LEU A 57 -17.89 11.00 5.55
C LEU A 57 -18.55 9.89 4.71
N ASP A 58 -18.25 8.63 5.01
CA ASP A 58 -18.80 7.44 4.36
C ASP A 58 -18.46 7.31 2.85
N GLU A 59 -17.40 7.99 2.40
CA GLU A 59 -16.90 7.95 1.01
C GLU A 59 -15.77 6.93 0.85
N SER A 60 -16.01 5.68 1.27
CA SER A 60 -14.99 4.63 1.42
C SER A 60 -14.18 4.36 0.15
N VAL A 61 -14.82 4.32 -1.03
CA VAL A 61 -14.14 4.08 -2.32
C VAL A 61 -13.11 5.18 -2.60
N ARG A 62 -13.48 6.44 -2.40
CA ARG A 62 -12.56 7.57 -2.62
C ARG A 62 -11.50 7.65 -1.54
N ALA A 63 -11.83 7.28 -0.30
CA ALA A 63 -10.86 7.19 0.78
C ALA A 63 -9.78 6.14 0.47
N GLN A 64 -10.16 4.96 -0.03
CA GLN A 64 -9.23 3.92 -0.45
C GLN A 64 -8.27 4.42 -1.53
N GLU A 65 -8.76 5.15 -2.54
CA GLU A 65 -7.90 5.76 -3.57
C GLU A 65 -6.86 6.70 -2.95
N LYS A 66 -7.26 7.52 -1.97
CA LYS A 66 -6.34 8.45 -1.28
C LYS A 66 -5.32 7.72 -0.43
N TYR A 67 -5.71 6.68 0.29
CA TYR A 67 -4.78 5.82 1.04
C TYR A 67 -3.78 5.12 0.12
N THR A 68 -4.22 4.55 -1.01
CA THR A 68 -3.32 3.93 -1.99
C THR A 68 -2.29 4.93 -2.53
N ASN A 69 -2.74 6.14 -2.90
CA ASN A 69 -1.85 7.20 -3.36
C ASN A 69 -0.87 7.67 -2.27
N SER A 70 -1.34 7.76 -1.02
CA SER A 70 -0.50 8.11 0.13
C SER A 70 0.58 7.04 0.39
N ALA A 71 0.18 5.77 0.47
CA ALA A 71 1.08 4.64 0.68
C ALA A 71 2.16 4.57 -0.41
N PHE A 72 1.77 4.77 -1.67
CA PHE A 72 2.70 4.83 -2.80
C PHE A 72 3.75 5.93 -2.64
N LEU A 73 3.35 7.14 -2.21
CA LEU A 73 4.31 8.22 -1.96
C LEU A 73 5.24 7.91 -0.79
N TYR A 74 4.71 7.36 0.32
CA TYR A 74 5.55 6.90 1.43
C TYR A 74 6.57 5.84 0.98
N LEU A 75 6.15 4.90 0.14
CA LEU A 75 7.01 3.85 -0.41
C LEU A 75 8.14 4.45 -1.27
N LYS A 76 7.79 5.36 -2.18
CA LYS A 76 8.75 6.07 -3.04
C LYS A 76 9.79 6.86 -2.24
N ASP A 77 9.36 7.46 -1.12
CA ASP A 77 10.22 8.21 -0.21
C ASP A 77 11.01 7.31 0.77
N LYS A 78 10.93 5.97 0.62
CA LYS A 78 11.53 4.97 1.52
C LYS A 78 11.07 5.10 2.98
N ARG A 79 9.89 5.67 3.21
CA ARG A 79 9.27 5.80 4.54
C ARG A 79 8.48 4.54 4.89
N TRP A 80 9.20 3.43 5.00
CA TRP A 80 8.65 2.08 5.06
C TRP A 80 7.61 1.88 6.18
N VAL A 81 7.84 2.43 7.37
CA VAL A 81 6.90 2.33 8.51
C VAL A 81 5.55 2.97 8.18
N HIS A 82 5.56 4.14 7.53
CA HIS A 82 4.33 4.83 7.16
C HIS A 82 3.63 4.08 6.03
N ALA A 83 4.37 3.69 4.99
CA ALA A 83 3.82 2.92 3.87
C ALA A 83 3.11 1.63 4.36
N VAL A 84 3.79 0.82 5.17
CA VAL A 84 3.20 -0.44 5.65
C VAL A 84 2.01 -0.21 6.56
N SER A 85 2.00 0.85 7.39
CA SER A 85 0.82 1.16 8.23
C SER A 85 -0.43 1.43 7.40
N ILE A 86 -0.30 2.09 6.25
CA ILE A 86 -1.43 2.35 5.34
C ILE A 86 -1.82 1.08 4.58
N TYR A 87 -0.85 0.28 4.12
CA TYR A 87 -1.17 -0.99 3.46
C TYR A 87 -1.86 -1.99 4.40
N GLU A 88 -1.49 -2.07 5.68
CA GLU A 88 -2.20 -2.90 6.66
C GLU A 88 -3.65 -2.43 6.86
N ASN A 89 -3.89 -1.12 6.86
CA ASN A 89 -5.25 -0.58 6.91
C ASN A 89 -6.05 -0.96 5.64
N LEU A 90 -5.43 -0.85 4.47
CA LEU A 90 -6.06 -1.29 3.20
C LEU A 90 -6.38 -2.79 3.23
N LEU A 91 -5.46 -3.62 3.71
CA LEU A 91 -5.63 -5.08 3.83
C LEU A 91 -6.69 -5.47 4.87
N SER A 92 -6.87 -4.67 5.93
CA SER A 92 -7.94 -4.90 6.90
C SER A 92 -9.33 -4.77 6.25
N ASN A 93 -9.45 -3.94 5.21
CA ASN A 93 -10.68 -3.72 4.46
C ASN A 93 -10.81 -4.65 3.25
N ASN A 94 -9.69 -4.99 2.60
CA ASN A 94 -9.63 -5.91 1.48
C ASN A 94 -8.43 -6.87 1.65
N PRO A 95 -8.62 -7.99 2.37
CA PRO A 95 -7.52 -8.93 2.67
C PRO A 95 -6.91 -9.60 1.44
N GLU A 96 -7.59 -9.56 0.29
CA GLU A 96 -7.15 -10.20 -0.95
C GLU A 96 -6.45 -9.24 -1.93
N ASP A 97 -6.13 -8.01 -1.50
CA ASP A 97 -5.40 -7.06 -2.33
C ASP A 97 -3.93 -7.49 -2.51
N HIS A 98 -3.64 -8.14 -3.64
CA HIS A 98 -2.31 -8.59 -4.01
C HIS A 98 -1.27 -7.45 -4.07
N SER A 99 -1.68 -6.25 -4.48
CA SER A 99 -0.78 -5.09 -4.57
C SER A 99 -0.36 -4.62 -3.17
N ALA A 100 -1.34 -4.49 -2.26
CA ALA A 100 -1.07 -4.10 -0.88
C ALA A 100 -0.27 -5.17 -0.11
N LEU A 101 -0.51 -6.46 -0.38
CA LEU A 101 0.29 -7.56 0.16
C LEU A 101 1.74 -7.50 -0.31
N ALA A 102 1.98 -7.39 -1.62
CA ALA A 102 3.32 -7.30 -2.19
C ALA A 102 4.09 -6.09 -1.63
N ALA A 103 3.44 -4.92 -1.56
CA ALA A 103 4.03 -3.72 -0.99
C ALA A 103 4.32 -3.86 0.52
N SER A 104 3.47 -4.55 1.27
CA SER A 104 3.72 -4.85 2.69
C SER A 104 4.91 -5.79 2.89
N ILE A 105 5.05 -6.82 2.06
CA ILE A 105 6.22 -7.72 2.04
C ILE A 105 7.50 -6.92 1.79
N LEU A 106 7.51 -6.03 0.78
CA LEU A 106 8.63 -5.14 0.51
C LEU A 106 8.98 -4.32 1.76
N CYS A 107 8.01 -3.62 2.33
CA CYS A 107 8.23 -2.77 3.50
C CYS A 107 8.79 -3.55 4.69
N TYR A 108 8.23 -4.71 5.02
CA TYR A 108 8.71 -5.53 6.15
C TYR A 108 10.12 -6.08 5.91
N GLY A 109 10.46 -6.44 4.67
CA GLY A 109 11.81 -6.83 4.31
C GLY A 109 12.81 -5.69 4.50
N GLN A 110 12.47 -4.49 4.02
CA GLN A 110 13.31 -3.29 4.22
C GLN A 110 13.49 -2.94 5.70
N LEU A 111 12.42 -3.06 6.50
CA LEU A 111 12.45 -2.86 7.95
C LEU A 111 13.19 -3.98 8.70
N GLY A 112 13.35 -5.17 8.08
CA GLY A 112 13.97 -6.33 8.73
C GLY A 112 13.07 -7.02 9.74
N TRP A 113 11.75 -6.84 9.62
CA TRP A 113 10.78 -7.44 10.53
C TRP A 113 10.39 -8.83 10.04
N GLU A 114 11.27 -9.79 10.31
CA GLU A 114 11.23 -11.12 9.71
C GLU A 114 9.92 -11.87 9.92
N ASN A 115 9.38 -11.85 11.15
CA ASN A 115 8.13 -12.54 11.45
C ASN A 115 6.96 -11.99 10.61
N LYS A 116 6.87 -10.67 10.50
CA LYS A 116 5.82 -10.00 9.72
C LYS A 116 6.00 -10.20 8.22
N PHE A 117 7.24 -10.19 7.74
CA PHE A 117 7.58 -10.53 6.37
C PHE A 117 7.08 -11.94 6.00
N LYS A 118 7.43 -12.94 6.82
CA LYS A 118 7.02 -14.34 6.58
C LYS A 118 5.51 -14.51 6.66
N GLU A 119 4.87 -13.90 7.65
CA GLU A 119 3.41 -13.91 7.80
C GLU A 119 2.71 -13.41 6.53
N LYS A 120 3.12 -12.23 6.00
CA LYS A 120 2.52 -11.68 4.77
C LYS A 120 2.85 -12.49 3.52
N LEU A 121 4.05 -13.05 3.47
CA LEU A 121 4.45 -13.91 2.36
C LEU A 121 3.61 -15.19 2.32
N ASP A 122 3.40 -15.84 3.47
CA ASP A 122 2.56 -17.03 3.58
C ASP A 122 1.11 -16.71 3.24
N GLN A 123 0.55 -15.60 3.74
CA GLN A 123 -0.79 -15.11 3.35
C GLN A 123 -0.91 -14.94 1.83
N THR A 124 0.11 -14.35 1.19
CA THR A 124 0.10 -14.15 -0.27
C THR A 124 0.16 -15.48 -1.02
N CYS A 125 0.99 -16.42 -0.55
CA CYS A 125 1.09 -17.76 -1.13
C CYS A 125 -0.26 -18.51 -1.04
N GLU A 126 -0.91 -18.47 0.12
CA GLU A 126 -2.23 -19.10 0.32
C GLU A 126 -3.29 -18.53 -0.63
N LEU A 127 -3.32 -17.20 -0.82
CA LEU A 127 -4.26 -16.55 -1.74
C LEU A 127 -4.00 -16.95 -3.19
N ILE A 128 -2.73 -17.00 -3.59
CA ILE A 128 -2.33 -17.44 -4.93
C ILE A 128 -2.75 -18.90 -5.14
N SER A 129 -2.52 -19.78 -4.17
CA SER A 129 -2.93 -21.19 -4.25
C SER A 129 -4.45 -21.36 -4.33
N LYS A 130 -5.23 -20.54 -3.62
CA LYS A 130 -6.71 -20.53 -3.72
C LYS A 130 -7.21 -20.09 -5.09
N LYS A 131 -6.52 -19.14 -5.73
CA LYS A 131 -6.86 -18.59 -7.06
C LYS A 131 -6.14 -19.28 -8.22
N ALA A 132 -5.49 -20.41 -7.97
CA ALA A 132 -4.68 -21.14 -8.95
C ALA A 132 -5.45 -21.62 -10.20
N SER A 133 -6.77 -21.54 -10.19
CA SER A 133 -7.63 -21.83 -11.34
C SER A 133 -7.60 -20.76 -12.44
N ASP A 134 -7.15 -19.53 -12.16
CA ASP A 134 -6.97 -18.47 -13.16
C ASP A 134 -5.47 -18.23 -13.44
N PRO A 135 -4.94 -18.74 -14.57
CA PRO A 135 -3.53 -18.57 -14.95
C PRO A 135 -3.08 -17.11 -15.08
N HIS A 136 -4.00 -16.19 -15.45
CA HIS A 136 -3.65 -14.78 -15.62
C HIS A 136 -3.42 -14.09 -14.28
N GLN A 137 -4.30 -14.32 -13.31
CA GLN A 137 -4.15 -13.78 -11.95
C GLN A 137 -2.91 -14.34 -11.26
N LEU A 138 -2.66 -15.63 -11.43
CA LEU A 138 -1.47 -16.30 -10.94
C LEU A 138 -0.18 -15.68 -11.51
N SER A 139 -0.10 -15.53 -12.83
CA SER A 139 1.07 -14.92 -13.49
C SER A 139 1.30 -13.48 -13.04
N ALA A 140 0.23 -12.69 -12.91
CA ALA A 140 0.32 -11.31 -12.42
C ALA A 140 0.84 -11.25 -10.97
N ALA A 141 0.32 -12.10 -10.08
CA ALA A 141 0.74 -12.13 -8.68
C ALA A 141 2.20 -12.60 -8.52
N ILE A 142 2.62 -13.62 -9.27
CA ILE A 142 4.01 -14.09 -9.28
C ILE A 142 4.94 -12.99 -9.80
N LYS A 143 4.54 -12.27 -10.85
CA LYS A 143 5.30 -11.13 -11.36
C LYS A 143 5.47 -10.04 -10.30
N GLN A 144 4.40 -9.67 -9.58
CA GLN A 144 4.47 -8.68 -8.50
C GLN A 144 5.43 -9.11 -7.38
N LEU A 145 5.40 -10.38 -6.96
CA LEU A 145 6.34 -10.91 -5.97
C LEU A 145 7.78 -10.90 -6.50
N SER A 146 7.98 -11.23 -7.78
CA SER A 146 9.31 -11.18 -8.41
C SER A 146 9.85 -9.75 -8.49
N ASP A 147 9.01 -8.77 -8.82
CA ASP A 147 9.41 -7.37 -8.85
C ASP A 147 9.73 -6.85 -7.44
N THR A 148 8.94 -7.26 -6.44
CA THR A 148 9.23 -7.03 -5.01
C THR A 148 10.60 -7.58 -4.61
N ALA A 149 10.98 -8.77 -5.09
CA ALA A 149 12.29 -9.37 -4.80
C ALA A 149 13.46 -8.54 -5.34
N LYS A 150 13.29 -7.89 -6.50
CA LYS A 150 14.32 -7.01 -7.08
C LYS A 150 14.52 -5.74 -6.26
N GLU A 151 13.45 -5.23 -5.66
CA GLU A 151 13.47 -3.98 -4.88
C GLU A 151 13.97 -4.16 -3.43
N LEU A 152 13.99 -5.39 -2.92
CA LEU A 152 14.56 -5.65 -1.59
C LEU A 152 16.05 -5.32 -1.56
N GLU A 153 16.54 -4.69 -0.49
CA GLU A 153 17.98 -4.42 -0.34
C GLU A 153 18.71 -5.54 0.42
N LYS A 154 17.98 -6.33 1.23
CA LYS A 154 18.53 -7.37 2.10
C LYS A 154 18.49 -8.74 1.45
N GLU A 155 19.66 -9.35 1.26
CA GLU A 155 19.82 -10.63 0.56
C GLU A 155 19.10 -11.80 1.24
N ASP A 156 19.08 -11.87 2.58
CA ASP A 156 18.37 -12.94 3.30
C ASP A 156 16.87 -12.97 2.96
N PHE A 157 16.24 -11.79 2.87
CA PHE A 157 14.83 -11.66 2.52
C PHE A 157 14.57 -11.99 1.04
N LYS A 158 15.49 -11.60 0.15
CA LYS A 158 15.42 -12.00 -1.27
C LYS A 158 15.48 -13.51 -1.42
N ALA A 159 16.40 -14.17 -0.71
CA ALA A 159 16.55 -15.60 -0.77
C ALA A 159 15.27 -16.31 -0.31
N ILE A 160 14.69 -15.90 0.83
CA ILE A 160 13.41 -16.44 1.32
C ILE A 160 12.30 -16.27 0.28
N LEU A 161 12.17 -15.06 -0.29
CA LEU A 161 11.15 -14.75 -1.28
C LEU A 161 11.33 -15.57 -2.56
N HIS A 162 12.56 -15.68 -3.06
CA HIS A 162 12.88 -16.47 -4.24
C HIS A 162 12.56 -17.96 -4.03
N THR A 163 12.95 -18.54 -2.89
CA THR A 163 12.60 -19.93 -2.55
C THR A 163 11.09 -20.16 -2.55
N LYS A 164 10.30 -19.22 -2.00
CA LYS A 164 8.84 -19.32 -1.99
C LYS A 164 8.23 -19.18 -3.38
N ILE A 165 8.73 -18.27 -4.22
CA ILE A 165 8.31 -18.13 -5.62
C ILE A 165 8.57 -19.42 -6.40
N GLN A 166 9.75 -20.03 -6.26
CA GLN A 166 10.08 -21.30 -6.92
C GLN A 166 9.17 -22.44 -6.47
N ALA A 167 8.87 -22.53 -5.17
CA ALA A 167 7.92 -23.51 -4.64
C ALA A 167 6.51 -23.31 -5.20
N LEU A 168 6.05 -22.06 -5.32
CA LEU A 168 4.77 -21.74 -5.96
C LEU A 168 4.75 -22.17 -7.43
N LEU A 169 5.78 -21.81 -8.21
CA LEU A 169 5.89 -22.19 -9.62
C LEU A 169 5.85 -23.71 -9.83
N ALA A 170 6.53 -24.47 -8.96
CA ALA A 170 6.53 -25.93 -9.01
C ALA A 170 5.16 -26.55 -8.69
N SER A 171 4.32 -25.88 -7.89
CA SER A 171 2.99 -26.34 -7.51
C SER A 171 1.91 -26.08 -8.57
N VAL A 172 2.22 -25.25 -9.57
CA VAL A 172 1.26 -24.85 -10.61
C VAL A 172 1.26 -25.90 -11.74
N PRO A 173 0.10 -26.37 -12.22
CA PRO A 173 0.03 -27.31 -13.33
C PRO A 173 0.77 -26.79 -14.58
N LYS A 174 1.57 -27.65 -15.22
CA LYS A 174 2.51 -27.35 -16.33
C LYS A 174 1.93 -26.45 -17.44
N PHE A 175 0.62 -26.48 -17.69
CA PHE A 175 -0.05 -25.66 -18.71
C PHE A 175 0.06 -24.15 -18.50
N SER A 176 0.32 -23.69 -17.26
CA SER A 176 0.52 -22.27 -16.93
C SER A 176 2.01 -21.86 -16.85
N ALA A 177 2.93 -22.82 -16.73
CA ALA A 177 4.36 -22.57 -16.56
C ALA A 177 5.04 -22.06 -17.85
N GLU A 178 4.65 -22.59 -19.02
CA GLU A 178 5.24 -22.20 -20.31
C GLU A 178 5.00 -20.71 -20.67
N LYS A 179 3.84 -20.15 -20.29
CA LYS A 179 3.55 -18.71 -20.52
C LYS A 179 4.26 -17.79 -19.54
N VAL A 180 4.53 -18.26 -18.32
CA VAL A 180 5.23 -17.48 -17.29
C VAL A 180 6.73 -17.45 -17.61
N GLU A 181 7.35 -18.58 -17.96
CA GLU A 181 8.77 -18.65 -18.33
C GLU A 181 9.14 -17.80 -19.56
N HIS A 182 8.26 -17.71 -20.56
CA HIS A 182 8.49 -16.82 -21.71
C HIS A 182 8.46 -15.32 -21.35
N GLY A 183 7.79 -14.92 -20.27
CA GLY A 183 7.88 -13.56 -19.73
C GLY A 183 9.20 -13.28 -19.01
N PHE A 184 9.82 -14.30 -18.41
CA PHE A 184 11.10 -14.17 -17.69
C PHE A 184 12.32 -14.13 -18.62
N LYS A 185 12.32 -14.90 -19.72
CA LYS A 185 13.47 -14.98 -20.65
C LYS A 185 13.62 -13.79 -21.61
N ASN A 186 12.62 -12.93 -21.73
CA ASN A 186 12.65 -11.78 -22.67
C ASN A 186 13.20 -10.47 -22.08
N HIS A 187 13.75 -10.49 -20.86
CA HIS A 187 14.30 -9.31 -20.19
C HIS A 187 15.79 -9.42 -19.81
N GLU A 188 16.49 -10.46 -20.29
CA GLU A 188 17.94 -10.62 -20.14
C GLU A 188 18.75 -10.33 -21.43
N ASN A 189 18.15 -9.66 -22.42
CA ASN A 189 18.86 -9.13 -23.59
C ASN A 189 18.79 -7.60 -23.64
#